data_AF-A0A5N5ZAP1-F1
#
_entry.id   AF-A0A5N5ZAP1-F1
#
_cell.length_a   1.000
_cell.length_b   1.000
_cell.length_c   1.000
_cell.angle_alpha   90.00
_cell.angle_beta   90.00
_cell.angle_gamma   90.00
#
_symmetry.space_group_name_H-M   'P 1'
#
loop_
_entity.id
_entity.type
_entity.pdbx_description
1 polymer ?
#
loop_
_entity_poly.entity_id
_entity_poly.type
_entity_poly.pdbx_seq_one_letter_code
_entity_poly.pdbx_strand_id
1 'polypeptide(L)'
;MNSEKRNNDNHSNTVRSLIEEINTAPDKLHPDYTPAVHELVNYVNEAIKAVLPLLNSDNIWERYRAQRVVEGVISRRFGWKAGQGYPKDADGEQQFLALWEANGNYNAEASEEERLASIQKWKDWLTENSKNGNK
;
A
#
# COMPACT_ATOMS: atom_id res chain seq x y z
N MET A 1 -12.21 27.41 9.65
CA MET A 1 -12.46 26.64 8.41
C MET A 1 -11.20 26.44 7.54
N ASN A 2 -9.98 26.37 8.12
CA ASN A 2 -8.76 26.47 7.30
C ASN A 2 -7.55 25.65 7.77
N SER A 3 -7.63 24.81 8.80
CA SER A 3 -6.51 23.96 9.26
C SER A 3 -6.58 22.56 8.65
N GLU A 4 -7.75 21.92 8.70
CA GLU A 4 -7.97 20.57 8.16
C GLU A 4 -7.75 20.48 6.64
N LYS A 5 -8.25 21.47 5.88
CA LYS A 5 -8.04 21.51 4.43
C LYS A 5 -6.55 21.65 4.06
N ARG A 6 -5.82 22.53 4.75
CA ARG A 6 -4.36 22.71 4.55
C ARG A 6 -3.56 21.45 4.91
N ASN A 7 -3.97 20.73 5.94
CA ASN A 7 -3.32 19.48 6.33
C ASN A 7 -3.58 18.35 5.31
N ASN A 8 -4.76 18.30 4.71
CA ASN A 8 -5.09 17.31 3.67
C ASN A 8 -4.39 17.59 2.33
N ASP A 9 -4.27 18.87 1.95
CA ASP A 9 -3.56 19.29 0.73
C ASP A 9 -2.06 18.99 0.83
N ASN A 10 -1.47 19.18 2.02
CA ASN A 10 -0.06 18.83 2.27
C ASN A 10 0.19 17.32 2.22
N HIS A 11 -0.66 16.49 2.85
CA HIS A 11 -0.54 15.02 2.76
C HIS A 11 -0.65 14.53 1.32
N SER A 12 -1.61 15.06 0.55
CA SER A 12 -1.80 14.67 -0.86
C SER A 12 -0.59 15.03 -1.73
N ASN A 13 0.04 16.18 -1.50
CA ASN A 13 1.25 16.58 -2.20
C ASN A 13 2.45 15.72 -1.81
N THR A 14 2.61 15.40 -0.53
CA THR A 14 3.70 14.51 -0.08
C THR A 14 3.56 13.11 -0.67
N VAL A 15 2.36 12.51 -0.63
CA VAL A 15 2.13 11.19 -1.26
C VAL A 15 2.49 11.23 -2.74
N ARG A 16 2.10 12.29 -3.47
CA ARG A 16 2.46 12.44 -4.89
C ARG A 16 3.98 12.45 -5.10
N SER A 17 4.72 13.26 -4.33
CA SER A 17 6.19 13.31 -4.43
C SER A 17 6.83 11.96 -4.12
N LEU A 18 6.33 11.24 -3.11
CA LEU A 18 6.84 9.91 -2.78
C LEU A 18 6.56 8.88 -3.89
N ILE A 19 5.44 8.99 -4.59
CA ILE A 19 5.14 8.16 -5.77
C ILE A 19 6.14 8.44 -6.91
N GLU A 20 6.46 9.71 -7.16
CA GLU A 20 7.48 10.09 -8.16
C GLU A 20 8.87 9.54 -7.80
N GLU A 21 9.16 9.42 -6.50
CA GLU A 21 10.42 8.89 -5.99
C GLU A 21 10.42 7.37 -5.75
N ILE A 22 9.33 6.66 -6.05
CA ILE A 22 9.17 5.25 -5.64
C ILE A 22 10.28 4.33 -6.14
N ASN A 23 10.90 4.64 -7.28
CA ASN A 23 11.99 3.87 -7.88
C ASN A 23 13.40 4.36 -7.52
N THR A 24 13.51 5.43 -6.75
CA THR A 24 14.78 6.11 -6.47
C THR A 24 15.52 5.45 -5.30
N ALA A 25 16.84 5.27 -5.47
CA ALA A 25 17.73 4.71 -4.46
C ALA A 25 17.22 3.38 -3.84
N PRO A 26 16.97 2.34 -4.66
CA PRO A 26 16.58 1.03 -4.12
C PRO A 26 17.63 0.46 -3.20
N ASP A 27 17.17 -0.23 -2.16
CA ASP A 27 18.06 -0.97 -1.29
C ASP A 27 18.82 -2.03 -2.10
N LYS A 28 20.11 -2.18 -1.82
CA LYS A 28 21.00 -3.07 -2.58
C LYS A 28 20.70 -4.55 -2.37
N LEU A 29 20.18 -4.92 -1.20
CA LEU A 29 19.85 -6.28 -0.81
C LEU A 29 18.36 -6.56 -0.94
N HIS A 30 17.53 -5.52 -0.85
CA HIS A 30 16.08 -5.58 -0.96
C HIS A 30 15.55 -4.57 -1.99
N PRO A 31 15.77 -4.81 -3.30
CA PRO A 31 15.44 -3.84 -4.37
C PRO A 31 13.95 -3.48 -4.49
N ASP A 32 13.08 -4.27 -3.87
CA ASP A 32 11.65 -4.03 -3.65
C ASP A 32 11.34 -2.96 -2.58
N TYR A 33 12.36 -2.43 -1.90
CA TYR A 33 12.26 -1.31 -0.98
C TYR A 33 13.09 -0.10 -1.45
N THR A 34 12.51 1.07 -1.23
CA THR A 34 13.15 2.41 -1.36
C THR A 34 12.77 3.24 -0.12
N PRO A 35 13.47 4.36 0.14
CA PRO A 35 13.04 5.31 1.17
C PRO A 35 11.57 5.73 1.00
N ALA A 36 11.12 5.93 -0.24
CA ALA A 36 9.75 6.27 -0.56
C ALA A 36 8.74 5.16 -0.19
N VAL A 37 9.07 3.88 -0.42
CA VAL A 37 8.22 2.75 0.01
C VAL A 37 8.02 2.77 1.53
N HIS A 38 9.09 2.98 2.31
CA HIS A 38 9.00 3.02 3.77
C HIS A 38 8.13 4.16 4.28
N GLU A 39 8.23 5.33 3.64
CA GLU A 39 7.50 6.52 4.02
C GLU A 39 6.01 6.44 3.60
N LEU A 40 5.73 5.95 2.38
CA LEU A 40 4.36 5.78 1.87
C LEU A 40 3.48 4.95 2.80
N VAL A 41 4.04 3.93 3.45
CA VAL A 41 3.28 3.07 4.38
C VAL A 41 2.65 3.85 5.55
N ASN A 42 3.15 5.06 5.87
CA ASN A 42 2.58 5.93 6.90
C ASN A 42 1.27 6.61 6.48
N TYR A 43 0.94 6.62 5.19
CA TYR A 43 -0.20 7.36 4.61
C TYR A 43 -1.43 6.48 4.34
N VAL A 44 -1.51 5.30 4.98
CA VAL A 44 -2.69 4.44 5.05
C VAL A 44 -3.43 4.28 3.69
N ASN A 45 -4.71 4.65 3.60
CA ASN A 45 -5.54 4.40 2.41
C ASN A 45 -5.14 5.30 1.24
N GLU A 46 -4.65 6.51 1.53
CA GLU A 46 -4.13 7.44 0.54
C GLU A 46 -2.93 6.85 -0.19
N ALA A 47 -2.04 6.15 0.52
CA ALA A 47 -0.91 5.45 -0.07
C ALA A 47 -1.37 4.31 -0.98
N ILE A 48 -2.27 3.43 -0.49
CA ILE A 48 -2.81 2.32 -1.29
C ILE A 48 -3.42 2.86 -2.58
N LYS A 49 -4.30 3.87 -2.48
CA LYS A 49 -4.96 4.50 -3.63
C LYS A 49 -3.94 5.02 -4.65
N ALA A 50 -2.86 5.63 -4.18
CA ALA A 50 -1.84 6.23 -5.04
C ALA A 50 -0.97 5.19 -5.76
N VAL A 51 -0.69 4.03 -5.16
CA VAL A 51 0.13 2.97 -5.77
C VAL A 51 -0.66 2.01 -6.68
N LEU A 52 -2.00 2.00 -6.64
CA LEU A 52 -2.80 1.07 -7.45
C LEU A 52 -2.48 1.09 -8.96
N PRO A 53 -2.26 2.24 -9.63
CA PRO A 53 -1.86 2.25 -11.03
C PRO A 53 -0.49 1.59 -11.27
N LEU A 54 0.44 1.71 -10.32
CA LEU A 54 1.80 1.19 -10.41
C LEU A 54 1.86 -0.34 -10.32
N LEU A 55 0.84 -0.96 -9.72
CA LEU A 55 0.69 -2.42 -9.68
C LEU A 55 0.52 -3.04 -11.08
N ASN A 56 0.26 -2.26 -12.13
CA ASN A 56 0.30 -2.77 -13.51
C ASN A 56 1.37 -2.09 -14.37
N SER A 57 2.41 -1.52 -13.75
CA SER A 57 3.56 -0.98 -14.49
C SER A 57 4.26 -2.06 -15.31
N ASP A 58 4.84 -1.70 -16.46
CA ASP A 58 5.73 -2.59 -17.22
C ASP A 58 7.01 -2.91 -16.44
N ASN A 59 7.43 -2.02 -15.54
CA ASN A 59 8.61 -2.21 -14.69
C ASN A 59 8.27 -3.14 -13.51
N ILE A 60 8.82 -4.36 -13.52
CA ILE A 60 8.64 -5.35 -12.45
C ILE A 60 9.01 -4.81 -11.06
N TRP A 61 10.06 -3.99 -10.96
CA TRP A 61 10.48 -3.45 -9.67
C TRP A 61 9.54 -2.36 -9.15
N GLU A 62 8.91 -1.59 -10.06
CA GLU A 62 7.86 -0.65 -9.68
C GLU A 62 6.63 -1.40 -9.14
N ARG A 63 6.27 -2.53 -9.76
CA ARG A 63 5.20 -3.41 -9.25
C ARG A 63 5.51 -3.96 -7.87
N TYR A 64 6.72 -4.48 -7.65
CA TYR A 64 7.14 -4.98 -6.32
C TYR A 64 7.08 -3.89 -5.26
N ARG A 65 7.59 -2.69 -5.56
CA ARG A 65 7.57 -1.57 -4.60
C ARG A 65 6.15 -1.13 -4.28
N ALA A 66 5.28 -1.05 -5.29
CA ALA A 66 3.86 -0.79 -5.10
C ALA A 66 3.20 -1.88 -4.23
N GLN A 67 3.50 -3.16 -4.47
CA GLN A 67 3.04 -4.28 -3.65
C GLN A 67 3.50 -4.13 -2.19
N ARG A 68 4.78 -3.80 -1.94
CA ARG A 68 5.30 -3.57 -0.57
C ARG A 68 4.62 -2.43 0.16
N VAL A 69 4.20 -1.38 -0.54
CA VAL A 69 3.40 -0.31 0.06
C VAL A 69 2.05 -0.85 0.53
N VAL A 70 1.33 -1.59 -0.33
CA VAL A 70 0.01 -2.15 0.05
C VAL A 70 0.15 -3.14 1.21
N GLU A 71 1.10 -4.09 1.13
CA GLU A 71 1.38 -5.06 2.18
C GLU A 71 1.73 -4.36 3.50
N GLY A 72 2.61 -3.36 3.45
CA GLY A 72 3.06 -2.62 4.62
C GLY A 72 1.94 -1.86 5.31
N VAL A 73 1.06 -1.20 4.54
CA VAL A 73 -0.11 -0.49 5.10
C VAL A 73 -1.02 -1.47 5.83
N ILE A 74 -1.35 -2.60 5.19
CA ILE A 74 -2.28 -3.58 5.77
C ILE A 74 -1.67 -4.26 6.99
N SER A 75 -0.40 -4.68 6.91
CA SER A 75 0.29 -5.32 8.03
C SER A 75 0.27 -4.42 9.25
N ARG A 76 0.57 -3.12 9.10
CA ARG A 76 0.52 -2.15 10.20
C ARG A 76 -0.90 -1.90 10.70
N ARG A 77 -1.90 -1.88 9.82
CA ARG A 77 -3.32 -1.81 10.21
C ARG A 77 -3.71 -2.93 11.17
N PHE A 78 -3.15 -4.12 10.99
CA PHE A 78 -3.37 -5.27 11.86
C PHE A 78 -2.29 -5.45 12.95
N GLY A 79 -1.57 -4.38 13.28
CA GLY A 79 -0.71 -4.34 14.46
C GLY A 79 0.73 -4.79 14.26
N TRP A 80 1.16 -5.07 13.01
CA TRP A 80 2.56 -5.40 12.73
C TRP A 80 3.50 -4.25 13.10
N LYS A 81 4.66 -4.59 13.66
CA LYS A 81 5.75 -3.67 13.98
C LYS A 81 7.10 -4.25 13.56
N ALA A 82 7.91 -3.42 12.94
CA ALA A 82 9.27 -3.77 12.54
C ALA A 82 10.10 -4.26 13.74
N GLY A 83 10.76 -5.41 13.57
CA GLY A 83 11.55 -6.06 14.62
C GLY A 83 10.75 -6.73 15.74
N GLN A 84 9.41 -6.67 15.70
CA GLN A 84 8.54 -7.26 16.73
C GLN A 84 7.46 -8.18 16.17
N GLY A 85 7.21 -8.18 14.85
CA GLY A 85 6.14 -8.95 14.24
C GLY A 85 4.76 -8.43 14.69
N TYR A 86 3.89 -9.30 15.16
CA TYR A 86 2.56 -8.97 15.71
C TYR A 86 2.56 -9.07 17.25
N PRO A 87 3.02 -8.05 17.98
CA PRO A 87 3.30 -8.16 19.43
C PRO A 87 2.05 -8.21 20.32
N LYS A 88 0.88 -7.82 19.82
CA LYS A 88 -0.35 -7.70 20.62
C LYS A 88 -1.45 -8.69 20.22
N ASP A 89 -1.58 -8.98 18.93
CA ASP A 89 -2.64 -9.80 18.38
C ASP A 89 -2.02 -10.91 17.51
N ALA A 90 -1.97 -12.14 18.03
CA ALA A 90 -1.48 -13.29 17.27
C ALA A 90 -2.30 -13.53 15.98
N ASP A 91 -3.53 -13.02 15.92
CA ASP A 91 -4.42 -13.11 14.77
C ASP A 91 -4.12 -12.03 13.71
N GLY A 92 -3.26 -11.05 13.99
CA GLY A 92 -2.98 -9.95 13.05
C GLY A 92 -2.41 -10.42 11.71
N GLU A 93 -1.60 -11.48 11.72
CA GLU A 93 -1.11 -12.15 10.51
C GLU A 93 -2.25 -12.81 9.73
N GLN A 94 -3.15 -13.50 10.42
CA GLN A 94 -4.32 -14.14 9.79
C GLN A 94 -5.28 -13.10 9.19
N GLN A 95 -5.48 -11.97 9.88
CA GLN A 95 -6.29 -10.86 9.37
C GLN A 95 -5.66 -10.21 8.15
N PHE A 96 -4.33 -10.04 8.14
CA PHE A 96 -3.59 -9.60 6.96
C PHE A 96 -3.80 -10.56 5.80
N LEU A 97 -3.56 -11.86 5.99
CA LEU A 97 -3.68 -12.88 4.95
C LEU A 97 -5.11 -12.94 4.41
N ALA A 98 -6.12 -12.97 5.29
CA ALA A 98 -7.52 -13.01 4.88
C ALA A 98 -7.90 -11.79 4.03
N LEU A 99 -7.44 -10.59 4.39
CA LEU A 99 -7.70 -9.39 3.59
C LEU A 99 -6.94 -9.43 2.26
N TRP A 100 -5.67 -9.82 2.27
CA TRP A 100 -4.84 -9.92 1.07
C TRP A 100 -5.45 -10.89 0.04
N GLU A 101 -5.87 -12.07 0.50
CA GLU A 101 -6.51 -13.09 -0.33
C GLU A 101 -7.88 -12.64 -0.85
N ALA A 102 -8.73 -12.05 0.00
CA ALA A 102 -10.02 -11.51 -0.40
C ALA A 102 -9.88 -10.48 -1.54
N ASN A 103 -8.78 -9.72 -1.53
CA ASN A 103 -8.47 -8.70 -2.51
C ASN A 103 -7.65 -9.22 -3.71
N GLY A 104 -7.63 -10.54 -3.93
CA GLY A 104 -7.09 -11.15 -5.15
C GLY A 104 -5.69 -11.74 -5.00
N ASN A 105 -5.10 -11.71 -3.80
CA ASN A 105 -3.77 -12.27 -3.54
C ASN A 105 -2.74 -11.76 -4.58
N TYR A 106 -2.65 -10.44 -4.72
CA TYR A 106 -1.87 -9.80 -5.78
C TYR A 106 -0.44 -10.35 -5.83
N ASN A 107 0.09 -10.58 -7.04
CA ASN A 107 1.46 -10.99 -7.26
C ASN A 107 2.06 -10.18 -8.42
N ALA A 108 3.17 -9.47 -8.18
CA ALA A 108 3.86 -8.66 -9.18
C ALA A 108 4.33 -9.45 -10.43
N GLU A 109 4.55 -10.76 -10.30
CA GLU A 109 4.97 -11.64 -11.40
C GLU A 109 3.81 -12.35 -12.10
N ALA A 110 2.59 -12.27 -11.57
CA ALA A 110 1.41 -12.84 -12.21
C ALA A 110 1.16 -12.21 -13.59
N SER A 111 0.31 -12.85 -14.40
CA SER A 111 -0.09 -12.30 -15.69
C SER A 111 -0.73 -10.91 -15.53
N GLU A 112 -0.70 -10.11 -16.60
CA GLU A 112 -1.35 -8.79 -16.57
C GLU A 112 -2.84 -8.88 -16.21
N GLU A 113 -3.54 -9.89 -16.74
CA GLU A 113 -4.95 -10.14 -16.44
C GLU A 113 -5.20 -10.37 -14.94
N GLU A 114 -4.40 -11.23 -14.30
CA GLU A 114 -4.49 -11.50 -12.87
C GLU A 114 -4.18 -10.27 -12.01
N ARG A 115 -3.17 -9.48 -12.44
CA ARG A 115 -2.84 -8.21 -11.77
C ARG A 115 -3.99 -7.22 -11.86
N LEU A 116 -4.56 -7.02 -13.05
CA LEU A 116 -5.69 -6.11 -13.27
C LEU A 116 -6.93 -6.54 -12.47
N ALA A 117 -7.22 -7.85 -12.41
CA ALA A 117 -8.31 -8.38 -11.60
C ALA A 117 -8.13 -8.08 -10.10
N SER A 118 -6.91 -8.26 -9.59
CA SER A 118 -6.58 -7.94 -8.19
C SER A 118 -6.64 -6.44 -7.92
N ILE A 119 -6.13 -5.60 -8.83
CA ILE A 119 -6.22 -4.14 -8.74
C ILE A 119 -7.67 -3.69 -8.66
N GLN A 120 -8.58 -4.30 -9.42
CA GLN A 120 -10.00 -3.97 -9.36
C GLN A 120 -10.59 -4.26 -7.97
N LYS A 121 -10.29 -5.42 -7.37
CA LYS A 121 -10.74 -5.75 -6.00
C LYS A 121 -10.22 -4.76 -4.96
N TRP A 122 -8.98 -4.28 -5.10
CA TRP A 122 -8.45 -3.22 -4.25
C TRP A 122 -9.18 -1.88 -4.41
N LYS A 123 -9.56 -1.50 -5.64
CA LYS A 123 -10.38 -0.30 -5.89
C LYS A 123 -11.75 -0.41 -5.23
N ASP A 124 -12.38 -1.58 -5.31
CA ASP A 124 -13.69 -1.85 -4.73
C ASP A 124 -13.61 -1.76 -3.19
N TRP A 125 -12.62 -2.42 -2.59
CA TRP A 125 -12.38 -2.35 -1.15
C TRP A 125 -12.14 -0.92 -0.63
N LEU A 126 -11.35 -0.09 -1.34
CA LEU A 126 -11.16 1.32 -0.98
C LEU A 126 -12.47 2.12 -1.06
N THR A 127 -13.30 1.83 -2.07
CA THR A 127 -14.61 2.46 -2.23
C THR A 127 -15.55 2.09 -1.09
N GLU A 128 -15.54 0.84 -0.64
CA GLU A 128 -16.33 0.39 0.51
C GLU A 128 -15.82 0.97 1.83
N ASN A 129 -14.50 0.97 2.05
CA ASN A 129 -13.91 1.53 3.27
C ASN A 129 -14.08 3.05 3.37
N SER A 130 -14.02 3.78 2.26
CA SER A 130 -14.27 5.22 2.27
C SER A 130 -15.73 5.56 2.62
N LYS A 131 -16.70 4.72 2.23
CA LYS A 131 -18.12 4.86 2.63
C LYS A 131 -18.35 4.54 4.10
N ASN A 132 -17.56 3.61 4.65
CA ASN A 132 -17.63 3.18 6.04
C ASN A 132 -16.82 4.08 6.99
N GLY A 133 -16.04 5.04 6.47
CA GLY A 133 -15.19 5.98 7.20
C GLY A 133 -15.93 7.09 7.95
N ASN A 134 -16.98 6.72 8.69
CA ASN A 134 -17.67 7.55 9.66
C ASN A 134 -18.05 6.73 10.91
N LYS A 135 -17.16 5.84 11.36
CA LYS A 135 -17.22 5.13 12.65
C LYS A 135 -15.84 4.98 13.26
#